data_AF-A0A6M8UHJ9-F1
#
_entry.id   AF-A0A6M8UHJ9-F1
#
_cell.length_a   1.000
_cell.length_b   1.000
_cell.length_c   1.000
_cell.angle_alpha   90.00
_cell.angle_beta   90.00
_cell.angle_gamma   90.00
#
_symmetry.space_group_name_H-M   'P 1'
#
loop_
_entity.id
_entity.type
_entity.pdbx_description
1 polymer ?
#
loop_
_entity_poly.entity_id
_entity_poly.type
_entity_poly.pdbx_seq_one_letter_code
_entity_poly.pdbx_strand_id
1 'polypeptide(L)' 'MKLIIFLAIFVAGMYLIPDNFVSSLVQNHMHINGDGEEAMDNADFTAIMIKAALSAIVAIALLWFYRLIKTR' A
#
# COMPACT_ATOMS: atom_id res chain seq x y z
N MET A 1 8.80 -11.25 -17.36
CA MET A 1 7.50 -10.61 -17.71
C MET A 1 6.51 -10.54 -16.54
N LYS A 2 6.21 -11.62 -15.80
CA LYS A 2 5.27 -11.59 -14.66
C LYS A 2 5.65 -10.60 -13.54
N LEU A 3 6.96 -10.47 -13.26
CA LEU A 3 7.47 -9.53 -12.26
C LEU A 3 7.33 -8.06 -12.70
N ILE A 4 7.48 -7.77 -13.99
CA ILE A 4 7.28 -6.42 -14.55
C ILE A 4 5.81 -6.02 -14.43
N ILE A 5 4.88 -6.94 -14.71
CA ILE A 5 3.44 -6.70 -14.57
C ILE A 5 3.08 -6.48 -13.09
N PHE A 6 3.64 -7.28 -12.18
CA PHE A 6 3.49 -7.06 -10.74
C PHE A 6 3.95 -5.66 -10.34
N LEU A 7 5.17 -5.27 -10.74
CA LEU A 7 5.74 -3.97 -10.40
C LEU A 7 4.90 -2.81 -10.96
N ALA A 8 4.41 -2.93 -12.20
CA ALA A 8 3.56 -1.92 -12.82
C ALA A 8 2.24 -1.73 -12.04
N ILE A 9 1.58 -2.83 -11.66
CA ILE A 9 0.35 -2.77 -10.86
C ILE A 9 0.63 -2.24 -9.45
N PHE A 10 1.75 -2.63 -8.85
CA PHE A 10 2.16 -2.14 -7.53
C PHE A 10 2.39 -0.62 -7.54
N VAL A 11 3.18 -0.11 -8.50
CA VAL A 11 3.44 1.32 -8.64
C VAL A 11 2.15 2.10 -8.94
N ALA A 12 1.28 1.54 -9.79
CA ALA A 12 -0.04 2.13 -10.03
C ALA A 12 -0.88 2.17 -8.74
N GLY A 13 -0.87 1.12 -7.94
CA GLY A 13 -1.54 1.09 -6.64
C GLY A 13 -1.02 2.16 -5.67
N MET A 14 0.31 2.35 -5.61
CA MET A 14 0.92 3.41 -4.80
C MET A 14 0.43 4.81 -5.20
N TYR A 15 0.23 5.04 -6.50
CA TYR A 15 -0.24 6.32 -7.05
C TYR A 15 -1.75 6.53 -6.91
N LEU A 16 -2.53 5.45 -7.01
CA LEU A 16 -3.99 5.50 -6.96
C LEU A 16 -4.55 5.57 -5.54
N ILE A 17 -3.83 5.06 -4.53
CA ILE A 17 -4.25 5.16 -3.14
C ILE A 17 -4.03 6.62 -2.68
N PRO A 18 -5.09 7.37 -2.29
CA PRO A 18 -4.93 8.75 -1.84
C PRO A 18 -4.15 8.83 -0.53
N ASP A 19 -3.23 9.80 -0.42
CA ASP A 19 -2.48 10.02 0.82
C ASP A 19 -3.40 10.30 2.02
N ASN A 20 -4.44 11.11 1.81
CA ASN A 20 -5.41 11.46 2.84
C ASN A 20 -6.11 10.23 3.44
N PHE A 21 -6.39 9.22 2.62
CA PHE A 21 -7.01 7.98 3.10
C PHE A 21 -6.09 7.28 4.09
N VAL A 22 -4.81 7.14 3.74
CA VAL A 22 -3.85 6.42 4.56
C VAL A 22 -3.44 7.20 5.80
N SER A 23 -3.24 8.51 5.66
CA SER A 23 -2.99 9.41 6.80
C SER A 23 -4.14 9.36 7.81
N SER A 24 -5.40 9.36 7.34
CA SER A 24 -6.56 9.22 8.23
C SER A 24 -6.62 7.86 8.93
N LEU A 25 -6.19 6.78 8.28
CA LEU A 25 -6.12 5.45 8.90
C LEU A 25 -5.06 5.40 9.99
N VAL A 26 -3.88 5.96 9.72
CA VAL A 26 -2.77 6.03 10.69
C VAL A 26 -3.20 6.85 11.90
N GLN A 27 -3.73 8.05 11.70
CA GLN A 27 -4.14 8.94 12.79
C GLN A 27 -5.29 8.36 13.64
N ASN A 28 -6.25 7.68 13.02
CA ASN A 28 -7.42 7.15 13.73
C ASN A 28 -7.17 5.82 14.44
N HIS A 29 -6.18 5.02 14.01
CA HIS A 29 -6.00 3.66 14.52
C HIS A 29 -4.62 3.37 15.11
N MET A 30 -3.62 4.24 14.92
CA MET A 30 -2.28 4.04 15.46
C MET A 30 -1.94 5.13 16.47
N HIS A 31 -1.69 4.70 17.70
CA HIS A 31 -1.17 5.58 18.74
C HIS A 31 0.34 5.70 18.52
N ILE A 32 0.78 6.83 17.97
CA ILE A 32 2.19 7.09 17.72
C ILE A 32 2.78 7.75 18.96
N ASN A 33 3.64 7.02 19.65
CA ASN A 33 4.38 7.52 20.80
C ASN A 33 5.72 8.10 20.34
N GLY A 34 6.02 9.33 20.74
CA GLY A 34 7.27 10.01 20.42
C GLY A 34 7.15 11.52 20.68
N ASP A 35 8.30 12.21 20.73
CA ASP A 35 8.33 13.66 20.59
C ASP A 35 7.78 14.07 19.21
N GLY A 36 7.32 15.31 19.04
CA GLY A 36 6.60 15.76 17.85
C GLY A 36 7.30 15.45 16.52
N GLU A 37 8.64 15.53 16.48
CA GLU A 37 9.44 15.22 15.28
C GLU A 37 9.55 13.71 15.03
N GLU A 38 9.94 12.92 16.03
CA GLU A 38 10.02 11.46 15.92
C GLU A 38 8.65 10.82 15.64
N ALA A 39 7.57 11.38 16.20
CA ALA A 39 6.22 10.92 15.96
C ALA A 39 5.76 11.20 14.52
N MET A 40 6.13 12.35 13.93
CA MET A 40 5.81 12.65 12.53
C MET A 40 6.53 11.71 11.57
N ASP A 41 7.83 11.48 11.76
CA ASP A 41 8.63 10.60 10.90
C ASP A 41 8.09 9.16 10.93
N ASN A 42 7.72 8.69 12.12
CA ASN A 42 7.15 7.36 12.30
C ASN A 42 5.73 7.26 11.69
N ALA A 43 4.94 8.34 11.71
CA ALA A 43 3.63 8.41 11.07
C ALA A 43 3.73 8.30 9.54
N ASP A 44 4.62 9.07 8.94
CA ASP A 44 4.81 9.11 7.50
C ASP A 44 5.38 7.78 6.98
N PHE A 45 6.35 7.21 7.69
CA PHE A 45 6.86 5.88 7.38
C PHE A 45 5.76 4.81 7.45
N THR A 46 4.94 4.85 8.50
CA THR A 46 3.82 3.93 8.69
C THR A 46 2.78 4.07 7.57
N ALA A 47 2.49 5.30 7.13
CA ALA A 47 1.59 5.56 6.01
C ALA A 47 2.13 4.94 4.71
N ILE A 48 3.42 5.11 4.43
CA ILE A 48 4.07 4.51 3.26
C ILE A 48 4.00 2.98 3.32
N MET A 49 4.24 2.37 4.49
CA MET A 49 4.12 0.93 4.67
C MET A 49 2.71 0.41 4.39
N ILE A 50 1.67 1.11 4.85
CA ILE A 50 0.28 0.72 4.57
C ILE A 50 -0.01 0.80 3.07
N LYS A 51 0.40 1.89 2.39
CA LYS A 51 0.25 2.00 0.94
C LYS A 51 0.95 0.86 0.20
N ALA A 52 2.16 0.53 0.60
CA ALA A 52 2.92 -0.58 0.03
C ALA A 52 2.20 -1.92 0.25
N ALA A 53 1.70 -2.17 1.47
CA ALA A 53 0.97 -3.40 1.77
C ALA A 53 -0.31 -3.53 0.94
N LEU A 54 -1.12 -2.47 0.88
CA LEU A 54 -2.37 -2.46 0.10
C LEU A 54 -2.11 -2.65 -1.40
N SER A 55 -1.13 -1.94 -1.96
CA SER A 55 -0.76 -2.08 -3.37
C SER A 55 -0.22 -3.48 -3.70
N ALA A 56 0.55 -4.09 -2.80
CA ALA A 56 1.01 -5.48 -2.96
C ALA A 56 -0.16 -6.46 -2.93
N ILE A 57 -1.11 -6.32 -1.99
CA ILE A 57 -2.31 -7.17 -1.90
C ILE A 57 -3.12 -7.09 -3.20
N VAL A 58 -3.38 -5.87 -3.69
CA VAL A 58 -4.12 -5.65 -4.94
C VAL A 58 -3.38 -6.28 -6.13
N ALA A 59 -2.07 -6.08 -6.23
CA ALA A 59 -1.26 -6.66 -7.30
C ALA A 59 -1.28 -8.19 -7.28
N ILE A 60 -1.18 -8.81 -6.11
CA ILE A 60 -1.28 -10.26 -5.96
C ILE A 60 -2.67 -10.75 -6.35
N ALA A 61 -3.73 -10.08 -5.87
CA ALA A 61 -5.11 -10.45 -6.17
C ALA A 61 -5.42 -10.40 -7.67
N LEU A 62 -4.99 -9.33 -8.36
CA LEU A 62 -5.17 -9.18 -9.81
C LEU A 62 -4.40 -10.25 -10.60
N LEU A 63 -3.16 -10.56 -10.20
CA LEU A 63 -2.40 -11.64 -10.83
C LEU A 63 -3.01 -13.01 -10.59
N TRP A 64 -3.58 -13.24 -9.40
CA TRP A 64 -4.26 -14.48 -9.07
C TRP A 64 -5.55 -14.63 -9.90
N PHE A 65 -6.34 -13.56 -10.00
CA PHE A 65 -7.55 -13.52 -10.82
C PHE A 65 -7.25 -13.73 -12.32
N TYR A 66 -6.19 -13.11 -12.83
CA TYR A 66 -5.71 -13.34 -14.20
C TYR A 66 -5.35 -14.80 -14.46
N ARG A 67 -4.68 -15.47 -13.50
CA ARG A 67 -4.36 -16.90 -13.62
C ARG A 67 -5.61 -17.77 -13.59
N LEU A 68 -6.59 -17.45 -12.74
CA LEU A 68 -7.87 -18.15 -12.66
C LEU A 68 -8.62 -18.08 -13.99
N ILE A 69 -8.71 -16.89 -14.60
CA ILE A 69 -9.39 -16.71 -15.90
C ILE A 69 -8.65 -17.48 -16.99
N LYS A 70 -7.31 -17.40 -17.05
CA LYS A 70 -6.51 -18.05 -18.10
C LYS A 70 -6.54 -19.58 -18.03
N THR A 71 -6.86 -20.16 -16.88
CA THR A 71 -6.88 -21.61 -16.67
C THR A 71 -8.24 -22.24 -17.04
N ARG A 72 -9.26 -21.42 -17.34
CA ARG A 72 -10.52 -21.84 -17.95
C ARG A 72 -10.44 -21.70 -19.47
#